data_AF-U6DYD7-F1
#
_entry.id   AF-U6DYD7-F1
#
_cell.length_a   1.000
_cell.length_b   1.000
_cell.length_c   1.000
_cell.angle_alpha   90.00
_cell.angle_beta   90.00
_cell.angle_gamma   90.00
#
_symmetry.space_group_name_H-M   'P 1'
#
loop_
_entity.id
_entity.type
_entity.pdbx_description
1 polymer ?
#
loop_
_entity_poly.entity_id
_entity_poly.type
_entity_poly.pdbx_seq_one_letter_code
_entity_poly.pdbx_strand_id
1 'polypeptide(L)' 'GSTPICEDIGRQMLCYNRRIPIPELEARIDAVNAETIQEVCTKYIHAKSPALAAVGPIERLPEFNQIHRNMCWLRD' A
#
# COMPACT_ATOMS: atom_id res chain seq x y z
N GLY A 1 28.92 3.92 0.84
CA GLY A 1 28.74 2.68 0.08
C GLY A 1 27.81 2.95 -1.08
N SER A 2 28.15 2.50 -2.28
CA SER A 2 27.39 2.73 -3.53
C SER A 2 26.19 1.79 -3.72
N THR A 3 26.14 0.70 -2.96
CA THR A 3 25.11 -0.36 -3.05
C THR A 3 23.66 0.14 -3.07
N PRO A 4 23.20 1.02 -2.15
CA PRO A 4 21.80 1.47 -2.16
C PRO A 4 21.47 2.33 -3.39
N ILE A 5 22.45 3.08 -3.92
CA ILE A 5 22.25 3.91 -5.12
C ILE A 5 22.13 3.03 -6.36
N CYS A 6 22.99 2.00 -6.47
CA CYS A 6 22.94 1.06 -7.59
C CYS A 6 21.65 0.23 -7.61
N GLU A 7 21.17 -0.21 -6.45
CA GLU A 7 19.89 -0.92 -6.31
C GLU A 7 18.72 -0.03 -6.77
N ASP A 8 18.66 1.22 -6.28
CA ASP A 8 17.60 2.16 -6.64
C ASP A 8 17.55 2.43 -8.16
N ILE A 9 18.71 2.63 -8.80
CA ILE A 9 18.80 2.81 -10.26
C ILE A 9 18.25 1.57 -10.97
N GLY A 10 18.72 0.38 -10.61
CA GLY A 10 18.30 -0.86 -11.28
C GLY A 10 16.80 -1.12 -11.12
N ARG A 11 16.28 -0.99 -9.91
CA ARG A 11 14.86 -1.20 -9.60
C ARG A 11 13.97 -0.21 -10.35
N GLN A 12 14.30 1.08 -10.35
CA GLN A 12 13.51 2.08 -11.05
C GLN A 12 13.55 1.90 -12.57
N MET A 13 14.69 1.49 -13.13
CA MET A 13 14.77 1.15 -14.56
C MET A 13 13.84 -0.03 -14.91
N LEU A 14 13.73 -1.05 -14.07
CA LEU A 14 12.84 -2.19 -14.33
C LEU A 14 11.36 -1.85 -14.10
N CYS A 15 11.01 -1.09 -13.06
CA CYS A 15 9.63 -0.79 -12.72
C CYS A 15 9.04 0.37 -13.52
N TYR A 16 9.85 1.37 -13.87
CA TYR A 16 9.40 2.65 -14.44
C TYR A 16 10.08 3.00 -15.77
N ASN A 17 11.01 2.18 -16.26
CA ASN A 17 11.81 2.42 -17.47
C ASN A 17 12.64 3.72 -17.42
N ARG A 18 12.82 4.28 -16.22
CA ARG A 18 13.61 5.50 -15.98
C ARG A 18 13.91 5.63 -14.50
N ARG A 19 14.91 6.45 -14.18
CA ARG A 19 15.11 6.96 -12.82
C ARG A 19 14.28 8.23 -12.60
N ILE A 20 13.47 8.25 -11.55
CA ILE A 20 12.66 9.39 -11.15
C ILE A 20 13.56 10.39 -10.40
N PRO A 21 13.69 11.64 -10.87
CA PRO A 21 14.43 12.68 -10.16
C PRO A 21 13.82 12.99 -8.78
N ILE A 22 14.67 13.32 -7.81
CA ILE A 22 14.23 13.67 -6.45
C ILE A 22 13.20 14.81 -6.44
N PRO A 23 13.36 15.93 -7.18
CA PRO A 23 12.37 17.00 -7.16
C PRO A 23 10.99 16.58 -7.70
N GLU A 24 10.96 15.65 -8.67
CA GLU A 24 9.70 15.10 -9.17
C GLU A 24 9.01 14.24 -8.11
N LEU A 25 9.78 13.42 -7.40
CA LEU A 25 9.27 12.58 -6.33
C LEU A 25 8.71 13.42 -5.18
N GLU A 26 9.42 14.46 -4.76
CA GLU A 26 8.97 15.41 -3.71
C GLU A 26 7.66 16.09 -4.12
N ALA A 27 7.60 16.65 -5.33
CA ALA A 27 6.38 17.28 -5.84
C ALA A 27 5.18 16.33 -5.89
N ARG A 28 5.40 15.04 -6.21
CA ARG A 28 4.34 14.02 -6.20
C ARG A 28 3.88 13.66 -4.79
N ILE A 29 4.79 13.66 -3.80
CA ILE A 29 4.44 13.43 -2.40
C ILE A 29 3.62 14.60 -1.87
N ASP A 30 4.04 15.83 -2.14
CA ASP A 30 3.36 17.05 -1.69
C ASP A 30 1.99 17.25 -2.35
N ALA A 31 1.80 16.71 -3.55
CA ALA A 31 0.50 16.73 -4.24
C ALA A 31 -0.56 15.84 -3.57
N VAL A 32 -0.19 14.94 -2.66
CA VAL A 32 -1.15 14.06 -1.98
C VAL A 32 -1.89 14.82 -0.88
N ASN A 33 -3.20 14.99 -1.06
CA ASN A 33 -4.08 15.66 -0.10
C ASN A 33 -5.04 14.67 0.60
N ALA A 34 -5.81 15.16 1.57
CA ALA A 34 -6.73 14.34 2.35
C ALA A 34 -7.83 13.66 1.49
N GLU A 35 -8.29 14.34 0.43
CA GLU A 35 -9.27 13.82 -0.52
C GLU A 35 -8.69 12.65 -1.32
N THR A 36 -7.47 12.80 -1.85
CA THR A 36 -6.75 11.75 -2.58
C THR A 36 -6.55 10.52 -1.69
N ILE A 37 -6.20 10.71 -0.41
CA ILE A 37 -6.07 9.61 0.56
C ILE A 37 -7.42 8.92 0.76
N GLN A 38 -8.50 9.68 0.97
CA GLN A 38 -9.83 9.13 1.15
C GLN A 38 -10.27 8.32 -0.09
N GLU A 39 -10.06 8.82 -1.29
CA GLU A 39 -10.38 8.15 -2.55
C GLU A 39 -9.58 6.85 -2.73
N VAL A 40 -8.26 6.89 -2.52
CA VAL A 40 -7.38 5.73 -2.67
C VAL A 40 -7.71 4.66 -1.62
N CYS A 41 -7.93 5.04 -0.36
CA CYS A 41 -8.36 4.11 0.68
C CYS A 41 -9.73 3.51 0.39
N THR A 42 -10.68 4.32 -0.11
CA THR A 42 -12.00 3.82 -0.51
C THR A 42 -11.88 2.84 -1.68
N LYS A 43 -10.99 3.11 -2.64
CA LYS A 43 -10.78 2.26 -3.83
C LYS A 43 -10.14 0.90 -3.50
N TYR A 44 -9.12 0.89 -2.64
CA TYR A 44 -8.28 -0.30 -2.44
C TYR A 44 -8.48 -1.00 -1.09
N ILE A 45 -9.00 -0.31 -0.07
CA ILE A 45 -9.14 -0.87 1.29
C ILE A 45 -10.62 -1.12 1.60
N HIS A 46 -11.47 -0.11 1.39
CA HIS A 46 -12.87 -0.21 1.78
C HIS A 46 -13.62 -1.29 0.99
N ALA A 47 -14.33 -2.18 1.70
CA ALA A 47 -15.11 -3.26 1.11
C ALA A 47 -14.32 -4.21 0.20
N LYS A 48 -13.00 -4.35 0.42
CA LYS A 48 -12.16 -5.30 -0.30
C LYS A 48 -11.81 -6.50 0.57
N SER A 49 -11.79 -7.68 -0.05
CA SER A 49 -11.36 -8.91 0.61
C SER A 49 -9.84 -8.95 0.73
N PRO A 50 -9.27 -8.99 1.95
CA PRO A 50 -7.82 -9.09 2.12
C PRO A 50 -7.34 -10.52 1.85
N ALA A 51 -6.06 -10.68 1.54
CA ALA A 51 -5.40 -11.99 1.54
C ALA A 51 -4.82 -12.27 2.93
N LEU A 52 -5.11 -13.44 3.50
CA LEU A 52 -4.67 -13.83 4.84
C LEU A 52 -3.70 -15.02 4.75
N ALA A 53 -2.53 -14.90 5.37
CA ALA A 53 -1.57 -15.99 5.55
C ALA A 53 -1.05 -15.96 6.99
N ALA A 54 -1.14 -17.08 7.70
CA ALA A 54 -0.72 -17.19 9.10
C ALA A 54 -0.02 -18.53 9.34
N VAL A 55 1.06 -18.52 10.13
CA VAL A 55 1.90 -19.68 10.44
C VAL A 55 2.22 -19.66 11.93
N GLY A 56 2.13 -20.82 12.60
CA GLY A 56 2.35 -20.96 14.04
C GLY A 56 1.04 -21.17 14.83
N PRO A 57 1.01 -20.87 16.13
CA PRO A 57 -0.21 -20.99 16.95
C PRO A 57 -1.23 -19.89 16.60
N ILE A 58 -2.17 -20.22 15.71
CA ILE A 58 -3.16 -19.29 15.13
C ILE A 58 -4.52 -19.32 15.84
N GLU A 59 -4.59 -19.83 17.06
CA GLU A 59 -5.85 -20.05 17.80
C GLU A 59 -6.61 -18.75 18.11
N ARG A 60 -5.91 -17.62 18.16
CA ARG A 60 -6.50 -16.29 18.40
C ARG A 60 -6.74 -15.49 17.12
N LEU A 61 -6.46 -16.06 15.95
CA LEU A 61 -6.67 -15.40 14.68
C LEU A 61 -8.19 -15.33 14.41
N PRO A 62 -8.75 -14.13 14.18
CA PRO A 62 -10.15 -13.99 13.80
C PRO A 62 -10.46 -14.76 12.52
N GLU A 63 -11.68 -15.30 12.41
CA GLU A 63 -12.11 -15.93 11.18
C GLU A 63 -12.10 -14.93 10.02
N PHE A 64 -11.87 -15.44 8.80
CA PHE A 64 -11.85 -14.63 7.59
C PHE A 64 -13.09 -13.75 7.43
N ASN A 65 -14.28 -14.27 7.78
CA ASN A 65 -15.54 -13.54 7.69
C ASN A 65 -15.61 -12.34 8.64
N GLN A 66 -14.99 -12.43 9.82
CA GLN A 66 -14.90 -11.32 10.76
C GLN A 66 -13.96 -10.25 10.21
N ILE A 67 -12.81 -10.65 9.68
CA ILE A 67 -11.83 -9.74 9.07
C ILE A 67 -12.46 -9.03 7.86
N HIS A 68 -13.15 -9.76 7.00
CA HIS A 68 -13.83 -9.18 5.83
C HIS A 68 -14.89 -8.15 6.22
N ARG A 69 -15.72 -8.44 7.24
CA ARG A 69 -16.71 -7.48 7.76
C ARG A 69 -16.05 -6.20 8.28
N ASN A 70 -14.91 -6.31 8.95
CA ASN A 70 -14.18 -5.16 9.48
C ASN A 70 -13.55 -4.26 8.38
N MET A 71 -13.53 -4.68 7.12
CA MET A 71 -13.07 -3.85 5.99
C MET A 71 -14.12 -2.84 5.53
N CYS A 72 -15.34 -2.90 6.06
CA CYS A 72 -16.41 -1.95 5.83
C CYS A 72 -16.81 -1.28 7.14
N TRP A 73 -17.07 0.02 7.08
CA TRP A 73 -17.76 0.71 8.17
C TRP A 73 -19.25 0.73 7.84
N LEU A 74 -20.06 0.03 8.63
CA LEU A 74 -21.51 0.23 8.60
C LEU A 74 -21.79 1.61 9.17
N ARG A 75 -22.26 2.53 8.33
CA ARG A 75 -22.80 3.82 8.76
C ARG A 75 -24.31 3.65 8.76
N ASP A 76 -24.89 3.54 9.94
CA ASP A 76 -26.34 3.64 10.16
C ASP A 76 -26.81 5.09 9.96
#